data_AF-D8ID92-F1
#
_entry.id   AF-D8ID92-F1
#
_cell.length_a   1.000
_cell.length_b   1.000
_cell.length_c   1.000
_cell.angle_alpha   90.00
_cell.angle_beta   90.00
_cell.angle_gamma   90.00
#
_symmetry.space_group_name_H-M   'P 1'
#
loop_
_entity.id
_entity.type
_entity.pdbx_description
1 polymer ?
#
loop_
_entity_poly.entity_id
_entity_poly.type
_entity_poly.pdbx_seq_one_letter_code
_entity_poly.pdbx_strand_id
1 'polypeptide(L)'
;MEQKVSKLADAYLQKKNIPVNSNMRMDIIAYTLNRVKPEYVTSARGVLYSYKDPIEDNKEVLNIISQACEVVTKRRESNASDTIPVIEESGYYITYPSIMGNLFASNNTDRIESAKVYMFSNNALLKGYGVNFPNPAIVAKNVAGKYMFCFMPQKTDSNKKIDVNLDIVVEAENYQKFKSSLTFTVQPEYYNAGDMPLFSVEEVNDISLIENK
;
A
#
# COMPACT_ATOMS: atom_id res chain seq x y z
N MET A 1 17.67 10.22 -10.12
CA MET A 1 16.44 11.07 -10.17
C MET A 1 16.00 11.62 -8.81
N GLU A 2 15.92 10.81 -7.75
CA GLU A 2 15.46 11.25 -6.41
C GLU A 2 16.13 12.52 -5.87
N GLN A 3 17.46 12.60 -5.89
CA GLN A 3 18.18 13.79 -5.40
C GLN A 3 17.80 15.08 -6.17
N LYS A 4 17.60 14.97 -7.49
CA LYS A 4 17.19 16.08 -8.37
C LYS A 4 15.79 16.54 -8.02
N VAL A 5 14.83 15.61 -7.92
CA VAL A 5 13.45 15.89 -7.52
C VAL A 5 13.39 16.53 -6.15
N SER A 6 14.10 15.97 -5.16
CA SER A 6 14.18 16.51 -3.80
C SER A 6 14.66 17.97 -3.81
N LYS A 7 15.77 18.26 -4.51
CA LYS A 7 16.35 19.62 -4.58
C LYS A 7 15.40 20.61 -5.26
N LEU A 8 14.76 20.21 -6.37
CA LEU A 8 13.81 21.06 -7.09
C LEU A 8 12.55 21.31 -6.27
N ALA A 9 12.05 20.31 -5.55
CA ALA A 9 10.91 20.43 -4.66
C ALA A 9 11.20 21.43 -3.54
N ASP A 10 12.34 21.29 -2.84
CA ASP A 10 12.76 22.21 -1.78
C ASP A 10 12.86 23.66 -2.29
N ALA A 11 13.50 23.86 -3.45
CA ALA A 11 13.62 25.18 -4.06
C ALA A 11 12.25 25.78 -4.46
N TYR A 12 11.34 24.95 -4.99
CA TYR A 12 10.00 25.37 -5.37
C TYR A 12 9.16 25.78 -4.15
N LEU A 13 9.16 24.95 -3.11
CA LEU A 13 8.44 25.17 -1.86
C LEU A 13 8.92 26.45 -1.18
N GLN A 14 10.24 26.65 -1.09
CA GLN A 14 10.82 27.87 -0.54
C GLN A 14 10.44 29.11 -1.36
N LYS A 15 10.55 29.03 -2.70
CA LYS A 15 10.21 30.15 -3.60
C LYS A 15 8.74 30.55 -3.53
N LYS A 16 7.85 29.57 -3.34
CA LYS A 16 6.39 29.79 -3.27
C LYS A 16 5.89 30.02 -1.84
N ASN A 17 6.76 29.92 -0.84
CA ASN A 17 6.45 30.05 0.58
C ASN A 17 5.29 29.13 1.02
N ILE A 18 5.29 27.89 0.53
CA ILE A 18 4.25 26.89 0.84
C ILE A 18 4.61 26.24 2.18
N PRO A 19 3.77 26.36 3.22
CA PRO A 19 4.01 25.68 4.49
C PRO A 19 3.83 24.16 4.29
N VAL A 20 4.87 23.40 4.58
CA VAL A 20 4.85 21.94 4.49
C VAL A 20 5.52 21.31 5.70
N ASN A 21 4.96 20.22 6.21
CA ASN A 21 5.62 19.35 7.17
C ASN A 21 6.45 18.26 6.43
N SER A 22 7.18 17.44 7.19
CA SER A 22 8.01 16.36 6.63
C SER A 22 7.22 15.37 5.77
N ASN A 23 6.00 15.02 6.17
CA ASN A 23 5.15 14.05 5.47
C ASN A 23 4.65 14.62 4.14
N MET A 24 4.19 15.87 4.14
CA MET A 24 3.79 16.56 2.91
C MET A 24 4.95 16.68 1.92
N ARG A 25 6.15 16.96 2.42
CA ARG A 25 7.36 17.00 1.59
C ARG A 25 7.64 15.64 0.95
N MET A 26 7.57 14.56 1.73
CA MET A 26 7.76 13.19 1.22
C MET A 26 6.70 12.83 0.19
N ASP A 27 5.43 13.16 0.43
CA ASP A 27 4.32 12.94 -0.51
C ASP A 27 4.52 13.66 -1.85
N ILE A 28 5.00 14.91 -1.82
CA ILE A 28 5.30 15.69 -3.03
C ILE A 28 6.42 15.02 -3.82
N ILE A 29 7.48 14.58 -3.15
CA ILE A 29 8.61 13.88 -3.79
C ILE A 29 8.13 12.55 -4.39
N ALA A 30 7.40 11.75 -3.63
CA ALA A 30 6.87 10.46 -4.09
C ALA A 30 5.89 10.62 -5.27
N TYR A 31 4.99 11.59 -5.20
CA TYR A 31 4.07 11.92 -6.29
C TYR A 31 4.82 12.24 -7.58
N THR A 32 5.91 13.01 -7.46
CA THR A 32 6.74 13.42 -8.59
C THR A 32 7.54 12.24 -9.13
N LEU A 33 8.18 11.45 -8.27
CA LEU A 33 8.98 10.27 -8.67
C LEU A 33 8.15 9.23 -9.41
N ASN A 34 6.89 9.05 -9.04
CA ASN A 34 5.97 8.14 -9.72
C ASN A 34 5.55 8.61 -11.13
N ARG A 35 5.96 9.81 -11.56
CA ARG A 35 5.57 10.44 -12.83
C ARG A 35 6.74 10.89 -13.69
N VAL A 36 7.97 10.76 -13.20
CA VAL A 36 9.18 11.05 -13.97
C VAL A 36 9.88 9.75 -14.34
N LYS A 37 10.67 9.78 -15.41
CA LYS A 37 11.47 8.61 -15.82
C LYS A 37 12.45 8.24 -14.70
N PRO A 38 12.52 6.96 -14.27
CA PRO A 38 13.48 6.56 -13.26
C PRO A 38 14.90 6.57 -13.83
N GLU A 39 15.83 7.08 -13.03
CA GLU A 39 17.26 7.12 -13.36
C GLU A 39 18.08 6.68 -12.16
N TYR A 40 18.63 5.48 -12.28
CA TYR A 40 19.50 4.86 -11.28
C TYR A 40 20.96 5.03 -11.69
N VAL A 41 21.79 5.38 -10.72
CA VAL A 41 23.22 5.57 -10.89
C VAL A 41 23.95 4.70 -9.87
N THR A 42 24.94 3.95 -10.35
CA THR A 42 25.67 2.96 -9.53
C THR A 42 26.99 3.49 -8.97
N SER A 43 27.36 4.74 -9.29
CA SER A 43 28.61 5.35 -8.83
C SER A 43 28.46 6.85 -8.63
N ALA A 44 29.32 7.41 -7.78
CA ALA A 44 29.41 8.86 -7.57
C ALA A 44 29.69 9.62 -8.87
N ARG A 45 30.45 9.04 -9.81
CA ARG A 45 30.68 9.64 -11.14
C ARG A 45 29.40 9.67 -11.97
N GLY A 46 28.58 8.62 -11.90
CA GLY A 46 27.27 8.58 -12.54
C GLY A 46 26.33 9.66 -11.99
N VAL A 47 26.35 9.88 -10.67
CA VAL A 47 25.62 10.99 -10.01
C VAL A 47 26.04 12.34 -10.59
N LEU A 48 27.34 12.61 -10.71
CA LEU A 48 27.83 13.89 -11.25
C LEU A 48 27.44 14.10 -12.72
N TYR A 49 27.35 13.03 -13.51
CA TYR A 49 26.92 13.11 -14.91
C TYR A 49 25.42 13.43 -15.04
N SER A 50 24.56 12.88 -14.18
CA SER A 50 23.12 13.18 -14.23
C SER A 50 22.76 14.60 -13.79
N TYR A 51 23.67 15.32 -13.12
CA TYR A 51 23.47 16.75 -12.85
C TYR A 51 23.70 17.67 -14.07
N LYS A 52 24.17 17.14 -15.21
CA LYS A 52 24.43 17.93 -16.43
C LYS A 52 23.19 18.14 -17.30
N ASP A 53 22.02 17.68 -16.87
CA ASP A 53 20.80 17.72 -17.68
C ASP A 53 20.38 19.14 -18.07
N PRO A 54 19.78 19.30 -19.27
CA PRO A 54 19.36 20.58 -19.79
C PRO A 54 18.23 21.22 -18.96
N ILE A 55 18.16 22.56 -19.03
CA ILE A 55 17.16 23.39 -18.33
C ILE A 55 15.71 22.96 -18.62
N GLU A 56 15.45 22.39 -19.80
CA GLU A 56 14.12 21.93 -20.23
C GLU A 56 13.60 20.77 -19.38
N ASP A 57 14.46 19.81 -19.03
CA ASP A 57 14.09 18.65 -18.21
C ASP A 57 13.69 19.09 -16.78
N ASN A 58 14.31 20.16 -16.27
CA ASN A 58 13.91 20.74 -14.98
C ASN A 58 12.53 21.40 -15.02
N LYS A 59 12.09 21.95 -16.17
CA LYS A 59 10.76 22.57 -16.26
C LYS A 59 9.64 21.54 -16.15
N GLU A 60 9.82 20.38 -16.78
CA GLU A 60 8.86 19.28 -16.70
C GLU A 60 8.71 18.78 -15.26
N VAL A 61 9.83 18.50 -14.59
CA VAL A 61 9.83 18.08 -13.18
C VAL A 61 9.18 19.15 -12.29
N LEU A 62 9.48 20.43 -12.50
CA LEU A 62 8.86 21.54 -11.74
C LEU A 62 7.35 21.65 -11.96
N ASN A 63 6.86 21.40 -13.18
CA ASN A 63 5.42 21.37 -13.44
C ASN A 63 4.73 20.24 -12.66
N ILE A 64 5.34 19.05 -12.63
CA ILE A 64 4.82 17.91 -11.85
C ILE A 64 4.85 18.23 -10.35
N ILE A 65 5.93 18.86 -9.84
CA ILE A 65 6.02 19.32 -8.45
C ILE A 65 4.91 20.32 -8.12
N SER A 66 4.59 21.25 -9.02
CA SER A 66 3.49 22.20 -8.81
C SER A 66 2.15 21.47 -8.67
N GLN A 67 1.87 20.50 -9.54
CA GLN A 67 0.66 19.67 -9.45
C GLN A 67 0.64 18.85 -8.15
N ALA A 68 1.79 18.29 -7.76
CA ALA A 68 1.95 17.56 -6.50
C ALA A 68 1.59 18.44 -5.30
N CYS A 69 2.07 19.69 -5.28
CA CYS A 69 1.74 20.65 -4.23
C CYS A 69 0.23 20.88 -4.16
N GLU A 70 -0.44 21.12 -5.29
CA GLU A 70 -1.90 21.31 -5.31
C GLU A 70 -2.67 20.09 -4.80
N VAL A 71 -2.24 18.88 -5.16
CA VAL A 71 -2.89 17.64 -4.71
C VAL A 71 -2.67 17.43 -3.22
N VAL A 72 -1.43 17.55 -2.74
CA VAL A 72 -1.05 17.25 -1.35
C VAL A 72 -1.59 18.30 -0.39
N THR A 73 -1.57 19.59 -0.74
CA THR A 73 -2.09 20.67 0.13
C THR A 73 -3.62 20.66 0.23
N LYS A 74 -4.34 20.11 -0.76
CA LYS A 74 -5.80 19.97 -0.71
C LYS A 74 -6.26 18.72 0.06
N ARG A 75 -5.35 17.78 0.37
CA ARG A 75 -5.71 16.63 1.21
C ARG A 75 -6.00 17.14 2.63
N ARG A 76 -7.04 16.59 3.26
CA ARG A 76 -7.21 16.75 4.72
C ARG A 76 -5.94 16.25 5.39
N GLU A 77 -5.47 16.96 6.40
CA GLU A 77 -4.32 16.52 7.20
C GLU A 77 -4.55 15.07 7.61
N SER A 78 -3.61 14.19 7.25
CA SER A 78 -3.51 12.85 7.80
C SER A 78 -3.50 13.00 9.32
N ASN A 79 -4.48 12.43 10.01
CA ASN A 79 -4.47 12.44 11.47
C ASN A 79 -3.19 11.75 11.96
N ALA A 80 -2.73 12.09 13.16
CA ALA A 80 -1.58 11.43 13.79
C ALA A 80 -1.74 9.89 13.93
N SER A 81 -2.94 9.33 13.66
CA SER A 81 -3.23 7.90 13.58
C SER A 81 -2.67 7.18 12.35
N ASP A 82 -2.12 7.91 11.37
CA ASP A 82 -1.63 7.34 10.12
C ASP A 82 -0.17 6.83 10.23
N THR A 83 0.36 6.74 11.46
CA THR A 83 1.67 6.15 11.73
C THR A 83 1.71 4.70 11.27
N ILE A 84 2.73 4.39 10.47
CA ILE A 84 3.00 3.01 10.02
C ILE A 84 3.24 2.16 11.26
N PRO A 85 2.45 1.08 11.50
CA PRO A 85 2.65 0.22 12.65
C PRO A 85 4.05 -0.38 12.65
N VAL A 86 4.69 -0.39 13.81
CA VAL A 86 5.99 -1.06 14.02
C VAL A 86 5.84 -2.20 15.01
N ILE A 87 6.80 -3.11 15.02
CA ILE A 87 6.89 -4.16 16.03
C ILE A 87 7.21 -3.52 17.39
N GLU A 88 6.38 -3.78 18.39
CA GLU A 88 6.57 -3.18 19.72
C GLU A 88 7.62 -3.92 20.56
N GLU A 89 7.73 -5.24 20.37
CA GLU A 89 8.61 -6.10 21.17
C GLU A 89 9.39 -7.05 20.28
N SER A 90 10.69 -7.22 20.56
CA SER A 90 11.51 -8.18 19.83
C SER A 90 11.02 -9.62 20.04
N GLY A 91 11.06 -10.46 19.00
CA GLY A 91 10.62 -11.85 19.07
C GLY A 91 10.29 -12.45 17.71
N TYR A 92 9.79 -13.68 17.72
CA TYR A 92 9.26 -14.31 16.51
C TYR A 92 7.81 -13.89 16.26
N TYR A 93 7.48 -13.65 15.00
CA TYR A 93 6.14 -13.29 14.56
C TYR A 93 5.72 -14.15 13.38
N ILE A 94 4.46 -14.57 13.39
CA ILE A 94 3.80 -15.11 12.21
C ILE A 94 3.43 -13.93 11.31
N THR A 95 4.07 -13.87 10.14
CA THR A 95 3.76 -12.93 9.07
C THR A 95 2.85 -13.61 8.06
N TYR A 96 1.62 -13.13 7.97
CA TYR A 96 0.70 -13.58 6.92
C TYR A 96 1.09 -12.94 5.59
N PRO A 97 0.96 -13.65 4.46
CA PRO A 97 1.12 -13.01 3.16
C PRO A 97 0.11 -11.87 3.01
N SER A 98 0.52 -10.79 2.36
CA SER A 98 -0.43 -9.81 1.85
C SER A 98 -1.23 -10.46 0.74
N ILE A 99 -2.56 -10.32 0.79
CA ILE A 99 -3.47 -10.98 -0.15
C ILE A 99 -4.03 -9.93 -1.08
N MET A 100 -3.85 -10.13 -2.39
CA MET A 100 -4.46 -9.32 -3.43
C MET A 100 -5.36 -10.20 -4.29
N GLY A 101 -6.51 -9.67 -4.72
CA GLY A 101 -7.40 -10.40 -5.61
C GLY A 101 -8.43 -9.50 -6.28
N ASN A 102 -9.25 -10.13 -7.12
CA ASN A 102 -10.27 -9.46 -7.89
C ASN A 102 -11.67 -10.01 -7.61
N LEU A 103 -12.69 -9.15 -7.75
CA LEU A 103 -14.11 -9.47 -7.68
C LEU A 103 -14.81 -9.12 -8.98
N PHE A 104 -15.63 -10.04 -9.48
CA PHE A 104 -16.43 -9.86 -10.69
C PHE A 104 -17.84 -10.40 -10.52
N ALA A 105 -18.81 -9.84 -11.24
CA ALA A 105 -20.14 -10.41 -11.36
C ALA A 105 -20.12 -11.64 -12.27
N SER A 106 -20.76 -12.73 -11.84
CA SER A 106 -20.75 -14.01 -12.55
C SER A 106 -21.49 -14.00 -13.89
N ASN A 107 -22.51 -13.15 -14.01
CA ASN A 107 -23.37 -13.05 -15.20
C ASN A 107 -22.74 -12.27 -16.36
N ASN A 108 -21.96 -11.23 -16.07
CA ASN A 108 -21.50 -10.28 -17.09
C ASN A 108 -20.02 -9.87 -16.96
N THR A 109 -19.29 -10.41 -15.97
CA THR A 109 -17.86 -10.10 -15.71
C THR A 109 -17.57 -8.65 -15.35
N ASP A 110 -18.58 -7.87 -14.98
CA ASP A 110 -18.38 -6.51 -14.49
C ASP A 110 -17.64 -6.51 -13.16
N ARG A 111 -16.83 -5.47 -12.93
CA ARG A 111 -16.09 -5.27 -11.68
C ARG A 111 -17.06 -4.87 -10.57
N ILE A 112 -17.00 -5.57 -9.44
CA ILE A 112 -17.87 -5.28 -8.29
C ILE A 112 -17.35 -4.05 -7.54
N GLU A 113 -18.22 -3.06 -7.30
CA GLU A 113 -17.93 -1.90 -6.46
C GLU A 113 -18.53 -2.05 -5.06
N SER A 114 -17.98 -1.34 -4.09
CA SER A 114 -18.53 -1.20 -2.73
C SER A 114 -18.72 -2.51 -1.96
N ALA A 115 -18.09 -3.61 -2.42
CA ALA A 115 -18.03 -4.86 -1.69
C ALA A 115 -17.19 -4.73 -0.42
N LYS A 116 -17.59 -5.45 0.63
CA LYS A 116 -16.80 -5.67 1.84
C LYS A 116 -16.16 -7.06 1.75
N VAL A 117 -14.85 -7.09 1.76
CA VAL A 117 -14.06 -8.33 1.82
C VAL A 117 -13.51 -8.45 3.23
N TYR A 118 -13.69 -9.60 3.85
CA TYR A 118 -13.22 -9.91 5.20
C TYR A 118 -12.23 -11.05 5.14
N MET A 119 -11.20 -11.00 5.97
CA MET A 119 -10.27 -12.12 6.17
C MET A 119 -10.25 -12.55 7.65
N PHE A 120 -10.43 -13.84 7.89
CA PHE A 120 -10.40 -14.42 9.23
C PHE A 120 -9.27 -15.43 9.33
N SER A 121 -8.73 -15.61 10.54
CA SER A 121 -7.88 -16.74 10.89
C SER A 121 -8.40 -17.34 12.19
N ASN A 122 -8.60 -18.66 12.23
CA ASN A 122 -9.17 -19.35 13.39
C ASN A 122 -10.47 -18.70 13.91
N ASN A 123 -11.39 -18.34 13.00
CA ASN A 123 -12.65 -17.61 13.27
C ASN A 123 -12.49 -16.19 13.86
N ALA A 124 -11.27 -15.67 14.02
CA ALA A 124 -11.03 -14.29 14.45
C ALA A 124 -10.71 -13.39 13.25
N LEU A 125 -11.28 -12.18 13.23
CA LEU A 125 -11.00 -11.20 12.18
C LEU A 125 -9.52 -10.78 12.26
N LEU A 126 -8.78 -10.96 11.18
CA LEU A 126 -7.36 -10.57 11.18
C LEU A 126 -7.22 -9.05 11.27
N LYS A 127 -6.31 -8.59 12.14
CA LYS A 127 -6.02 -7.17 12.28
C LYS A 127 -5.27 -6.67 11.03
N GLY A 128 -5.85 -5.70 10.36
CA GLY A 128 -5.24 -5.00 9.23
C GLY A 128 -3.99 -4.20 9.63
N TYR A 129 -3.08 -3.99 8.69
CA TYR A 129 -1.85 -3.23 8.90
C TYR A 129 -2.13 -1.73 8.86
N GLY A 130 -2.41 -1.18 10.03
CA GLY A 130 -2.72 0.24 10.20
C GLY A 130 -4.04 0.63 9.57
N VAL A 131 -4.26 1.93 9.41
CA VAL A 131 -5.52 2.49 8.88
C VAL A 131 -5.68 2.30 7.37
N ASN A 132 -4.57 2.12 6.64
CA ASN A 132 -4.56 2.04 5.18
C ASN A 132 -4.93 0.65 4.64
N PHE A 133 -4.77 -0.39 5.46
CA PHE A 133 -5.11 -1.76 5.12
C PHE A 133 -6.12 -2.31 6.12
N PRO A 134 -7.33 -1.74 6.22
CA PRO A 134 -8.33 -2.20 7.17
C PRO A 134 -8.84 -3.60 6.79
N ASN A 135 -9.39 -4.29 7.79
CA ASN A 135 -10.16 -5.51 7.58
C ASN A 135 -11.50 -5.33 8.32
N PRO A 136 -12.64 -5.26 7.62
CA PRO A 136 -12.82 -5.50 6.18
C PRO A 136 -12.17 -4.48 5.25
N ALA A 137 -11.72 -4.96 4.10
CA ALA A 137 -11.37 -4.11 2.97
C ALA A 137 -12.65 -3.71 2.22
N ILE A 138 -12.79 -2.41 1.93
CA ILE A 138 -13.92 -1.87 1.16
C ILE A 138 -13.43 -1.62 -0.27
N VAL A 139 -14.05 -2.28 -1.25
CA VAL A 139 -13.69 -2.13 -2.66
C VAL A 139 -14.12 -0.75 -3.15
N ALA A 140 -13.14 0.12 -3.39
CA ALA A 140 -13.36 1.50 -3.78
C ALA A 140 -13.71 1.62 -5.28
N LYS A 141 -14.57 2.59 -5.62
CA LYS A 141 -15.04 2.80 -7.00
C LYS A 141 -13.92 3.11 -8.00
N ASN A 142 -12.89 3.84 -7.56
CA ASN A 142 -11.75 4.20 -8.40
C ASN A 142 -10.81 3.03 -8.74
N VAL A 143 -10.93 1.91 -8.03
CA VAL A 143 -10.22 0.64 -8.26
C VAL A 143 -11.21 -0.52 -8.16
N ALA A 144 -12.33 -0.39 -8.87
CA ALA A 144 -13.44 -1.34 -8.84
C ALA A 144 -13.00 -2.79 -9.02
N GLY A 145 -13.60 -3.67 -8.23
CA GLY A 145 -13.35 -5.11 -8.26
C GLY A 145 -11.95 -5.51 -7.80
N LYS A 146 -11.17 -4.66 -7.12
CA LYS A 146 -9.87 -5.02 -6.55
C LYS A 146 -9.88 -4.87 -5.03
N TYR A 147 -9.24 -5.81 -4.34
CA TYR A 147 -8.99 -5.73 -2.90
C TYR A 147 -7.54 -6.11 -2.59
N MET A 148 -7.03 -5.56 -1.50
CA MET A 148 -5.72 -5.90 -0.97
C MET A 148 -5.78 -5.88 0.56
N PHE A 149 -5.13 -6.86 1.18
CA PHE A 149 -4.88 -6.89 2.61
C PHE A 149 -3.38 -6.90 2.89
N CYS A 150 -2.98 -6.13 3.89
CA CYS A 150 -1.77 -6.35 4.66
C CYS A 150 -2.21 -6.58 6.10
N PHE A 151 -1.64 -7.56 6.79
CA PHE A 151 -2.04 -7.93 8.15
C PHE A 151 -0.95 -7.56 9.15
N MET A 152 -1.36 -7.20 10.37
CA MET A 152 -0.40 -7.10 11.48
C MET A 152 0.19 -8.48 11.78
N PRO A 153 1.52 -8.61 11.90
CA PRO A 153 2.14 -9.85 12.34
C PRO A 153 1.66 -10.25 13.74
N GLN A 154 1.60 -11.56 14.00
CA GLN A 154 1.18 -12.09 15.30
C GLN A 154 2.36 -12.70 16.04
N LYS A 155 2.64 -12.21 17.25
CA LYS A 155 3.76 -12.71 18.06
C LYS A 155 3.58 -14.20 18.35
N THR A 156 4.67 -14.95 18.30
CA THR A 156 4.72 -16.39 18.58
C THR A 156 6.03 -16.75 19.28
N ASP A 157 6.01 -17.79 20.09
CA ASP A 157 7.22 -18.33 20.75
C ASP A 157 7.94 -19.37 19.89
N SER A 158 7.36 -19.72 18.74
CA SER A 158 7.87 -20.77 17.85
C SER A 158 8.47 -20.20 16.58
N ASN A 159 9.64 -20.72 16.18
CA ASN A 159 10.25 -20.50 14.87
C ASN A 159 10.04 -21.70 13.92
N LYS A 160 8.94 -22.45 14.09
CA LYS A 160 8.62 -23.59 13.22
C LYS A 160 7.63 -23.18 12.15
N LYS A 161 7.76 -23.76 10.95
CA LYS A 161 6.75 -23.66 9.91
C LYS A 161 5.38 -24.06 10.45
N ILE A 162 4.38 -23.27 10.09
CA ILE A 162 3.00 -23.49 10.46
C ILE A 162 2.11 -23.30 9.24
N ASP A 163 1.13 -24.18 9.08
CA ASP A 163 0.07 -24.00 8.10
C ASP A 163 -1.00 -23.10 8.69
N VAL A 164 -1.27 -22.00 7.99
CA VAL A 164 -2.31 -21.04 8.34
C VAL A 164 -3.47 -21.16 7.36
N ASN A 165 -4.67 -21.26 7.90
CA ASN A 165 -5.91 -21.21 7.13
C ASN A 165 -6.55 -19.84 7.31
N LEU A 166 -6.84 -19.20 6.19
CA LEU A 166 -7.44 -17.88 6.10
C LEU A 166 -8.79 -17.99 5.42
N ASP A 167 -9.87 -17.65 6.14
CA ASP A 167 -11.22 -17.67 5.58
C ASP A 167 -11.53 -16.31 4.99
N ILE A 168 -11.82 -16.28 3.68
CA ILE A 168 -12.28 -15.10 2.97
C ILE A 168 -13.80 -15.09 2.91
N VAL A 169 -14.39 -13.95 3.23
CA VAL A 169 -15.83 -13.73 3.14
C VAL A 169 -16.07 -12.45 2.35
N VAL A 170 -16.95 -12.48 1.36
CA VAL A 170 -17.30 -11.31 0.55
C VAL A 170 -18.79 -11.02 0.69
N GLU A 171 -19.10 -9.76 0.99
CA GLU A 171 -20.46 -9.23 1.06
C GLU A 171 -20.58 -8.03 0.12
N ALA A 172 -21.54 -8.10 -0.80
CA ALA A 172 -21.85 -7.01 -1.73
C ALA A 172 -23.38 -6.91 -1.87
N GLU A 173 -23.88 -5.69 -2.06
CA GLU A 173 -25.30 -5.46 -2.30
C GLU A 173 -25.75 -6.16 -3.59
N ASN A 174 -26.92 -6.80 -3.58
CA ASN A 174 -27.47 -7.58 -4.71
C ASN A 174 -26.69 -8.86 -5.07
N TYR A 175 -25.68 -9.26 -4.29
CA TYR A 175 -24.96 -10.53 -4.49
C TYR A 175 -25.12 -11.48 -3.31
N GLN A 176 -25.03 -12.76 -3.59
CA GLN A 176 -24.95 -13.80 -2.57
C GLN A 176 -23.62 -13.71 -1.83
N LYS A 177 -23.67 -13.95 -0.53
CA LYS A 177 -22.47 -13.97 0.32
C LYS A 177 -21.54 -15.09 -0.13
N PHE A 178 -20.31 -14.73 -0.51
CA PHE A 178 -19.27 -15.69 -0.88
C PHE A 178 -18.41 -16.06 0.34
N LYS A 179 -17.99 -17.33 0.41
CA LYS A 179 -17.06 -17.84 1.42
C LYS A 179 -16.09 -18.83 0.78
N SER A 180 -14.81 -18.72 1.11
CA SER A 180 -13.78 -19.70 0.75
C SER A 180 -12.68 -19.70 1.81
N SER A 181 -11.81 -20.71 1.78
CA SER A 181 -10.63 -20.76 2.62
C SER A 181 -9.37 -20.78 1.74
N LEU A 182 -8.31 -20.16 2.22
CA LEU A 182 -6.98 -20.11 1.61
C LEU A 182 -5.99 -20.71 2.60
N THR A 183 -5.10 -21.58 2.13
CA THR A 183 -4.10 -22.24 3.00
C THR A 183 -2.70 -21.83 2.57
N PHE A 184 -1.89 -21.43 3.54
CA PHE A 184 -0.50 -21.04 3.32
C PHE A 184 0.40 -21.71 4.35
N THR A 185 1.61 -22.11 3.95
CA THR A 185 2.65 -22.51 4.90
C THR A 185 3.57 -21.33 5.14
N VAL A 186 3.62 -20.82 6.37
CA VAL A 186 4.43 -19.66 6.73
C VAL A 186 5.53 -20.06 7.72
N GLN A 187 6.67 -19.38 7.63
CA GLN A 187 7.78 -19.50 8.56
C GLN A 187 7.77 -18.23 9.43
N PRO A 188 7.65 -18.34 10.77
CA PRO A 188 7.78 -17.17 11.63
C PRO A 188 9.13 -16.49 11.45
N GLU A 189 9.12 -15.16 11.43
CA GLU A 189 10.30 -14.33 11.26
C GLU A 189 10.64 -13.61 12.57
N TYR A 190 11.93 -13.43 12.83
CA TYR A 190 12.37 -12.65 13.99
C TYR A 190 12.39 -11.17 13.65
N TYR A 191 11.72 -10.37 14.48
CA TYR A 191 11.74 -8.91 14.41
C TYR A 191 12.31 -8.32 15.69
N ASN A 192 12.97 -7.17 15.57
CA ASN A 192 13.34 -6.32 16.68
C ASN A 192 12.24 -5.29 16.96
N ALA A 193 12.18 -4.81 18.20
CA ALA A 193 11.35 -3.65 18.52
C ALA A 193 11.74 -2.44 17.63
N GLY A 194 10.74 -1.82 17.01
CA GLY A 194 10.89 -0.73 16.05
C GLY A 194 10.98 -1.18 14.59
N ASP A 195 11.12 -2.49 14.32
CA ASP A 195 11.16 -2.97 12.93
C ASP A 195 9.81 -2.77 12.24
N MET A 196 9.89 -2.43 10.95
CA MET A 196 8.74 -2.44 10.05
C MET A 196 8.58 -3.86 9.48
N PRO A 197 7.40 -4.48 9.62
CA PRO A 197 7.16 -5.81 9.07
C PRO A 197 7.36 -5.86 7.55
N LEU A 198 7.99 -6.94 7.07
CA LEU A 198 8.07 -7.24 5.66
C LEU A 198 6.92 -8.18 5.28
N PHE A 199 6.37 -7.98 4.09
CA PHE A 199 5.26 -8.78 3.59
C PHE A 199 5.62 -9.41 2.25
N SER A 200 5.42 -10.71 2.13
CA SER A 200 5.22 -11.33 0.82
C SER A 200 3.85 -10.92 0.27
N VAL A 201 3.68 -10.99 -1.04
CA VAL A 201 2.41 -10.73 -1.72
C VAL A 201 1.98 -11.98 -2.44
N GLU A 202 0.75 -12.41 -2.20
CA GLU A 202 0.09 -13.53 -2.86
C GLU A 202 -1.12 -13.00 -3.63
N GLU A 203 -1.12 -13.26 -4.94
CA GLU A 203 -2.27 -12.99 -5.80
C GLU A 203 -3.17 -14.23 -5.80
N VAL A 204 -4.40 -14.09 -5.30
CA VAL A 204 -5.36 -15.18 -5.22
C VAL A 204 -6.29 -15.19 -6.44
N ASN A 205 -6.89 -16.35 -6.70
CA ASN A 205 -7.83 -16.51 -7.80
C ASN A 205 -8.97 -15.49 -7.73
N ASP A 206 -9.41 -15.07 -8.91
CA ASP A 206 -10.56 -14.19 -9.07
C ASP A 206 -11.82 -14.80 -8.46
N ILE A 207 -12.58 -13.96 -7.74
CA ILE A 207 -13.84 -14.36 -7.10
C ILE A 207 -14.99 -13.87 -7.95
N SER A 208 -15.81 -14.82 -8.40
CA SER A 208 -17.04 -14.54 -9.14
C SER A 208 -18.24 -14.54 -8.18
N LEU A 209 -18.93 -13.41 -8.07
CA LEU A 209 -20.12 -13.25 -7.22
C LEU A 209 -21.40 -13.53 -8.00
N ILE A 210 -22.30 -14.30 -7.41
CA ILE A 210 -23.61 -14.66 -7.97
C ILE A 210 -24.63 -13.63 -7.49
N GLU A 211 -25.44 -13.07 -8.38
CA GLU A 211 -26.52 -12.14 -8.01
C GLU A 211 -27.60 -12.81 -7.15
N ASN A 212 -28.22 -12.02 -6.28
CA ASN A 212 -29.42 -12.45 -5.56
C ASN A 212 -30.56 -12.65 -6.56
N LYS A 213 -31.26 -13.77 -6.45
CA LYS A 213 -32.47 -14.05 -7.24
C LYS A 213 -33.65 -13.25 -6.75
#